data_AF-A0A4Q9EQZ7-F1
#
_entry.id   AF-A0A4Q9EQZ7-F1
#
_cell.length_a   1.000
_cell.length_b   1.000
_cell.length_c   1.000
_cell.angle_alpha   90.00
_cell.angle_beta   90.00
_cell.angle_gamma   90.00
#
_symmetry.space_group_name_H-M   'P 1'
#
loop_
_entity.id
_entity.type
_entity.pdbx_description
1 polymer ?
#
loop_
_entity_poly.entity_id
_entity_poly.type
_entity_poly.pdbx_seq_one_letter_code
_entity_poly.pdbx_strand_id
1 'polypeptide(L)'
;MNSAVPLLSRAWHWLTTSRDPVGYQPGQMLKLVARDFRPYPCERLSPRCLSISLPQGMTVEVHEKATALFRSFVVCSHFYIQGVTGLQHPVRMKVRNGNVLGQGGIRFRCKAKNDDSQRLLAVLNCYPQIFTALEQLHFRQLNLWVEQGRWRLEIEHFAASEVISQVPVERRYQKLHHDQRQQLLNVMQMFEQLMTRVAIEGVAA
;
A
#
# COMPACT_ATOMS: atom_id res chain seq x y z
N MET A 1 -18.92 -11.35 23.00
CA MET A 1 -19.20 -10.24 22.06
C MET A 1 -17.93 -9.42 21.98
N ASN A 2 -17.08 -9.74 20.99
CA ASN A 2 -15.70 -9.28 20.93
C ASN A 2 -15.59 -8.07 20.00
N SER A 3 -15.37 -6.89 20.58
CA SER A 3 -15.09 -5.66 19.86
C SER A 3 -13.73 -5.14 20.33
N ALA A 4 -12.66 -5.68 19.76
CA ALA A 4 -11.31 -5.17 19.97
C ALA A 4 -10.64 -4.99 18.61
N VAL A 5 -11.08 -3.96 17.88
CA VAL A 5 -10.32 -3.42 16.75
C VAL A 5 -9.31 -2.41 17.33
N PRO A 6 -8.01 -2.53 17.05
CA PRO A 6 -6.98 -2.30 18.05
C PRO A 6 -6.44 -0.86 18.07
N LEU A 7 -6.09 -0.45 19.28
CA LEU A 7 -5.44 0.81 19.70
C LEU A 7 -4.20 1.22 18.89
N LEU A 8 -3.58 0.30 18.13
CA LEU A 8 -2.43 0.61 17.28
C LEU A 8 -2.75 1.58 16.14
N SER A 9 -3.99 1.56 15.61
CA SER A 9 -4.44 2.52 14.58
C SER A 9 -4.31 3.99 15.02
N ARG A 10 -4.51 4.27 16.32
CA ARG A 10 -4.46 5.63 16.88
C ARG A 10 -3.04 6.18 17.02
N ALA A 11 -2.08 5.33 17.38
CA ALA A 11 -0.69 5.71 17.58
C ALA A 11 0.08 6.00 16.27
N TRP A 12 -0.45 5.64 15.11
CA TRP A 12 0.10 6.03 13.81
C TRP A 12 -0.59 7.28 13.23
N HIS A 13 -1.87 7.47 13.55
CA HIS A 13 -2.68 8.58 13.07
C HIS A 13 -2.27 9.93 13.69
N TRP A 14 -1.89 9.96 14.97
CA TRP A 14 -1.44 11.18 15.65
C TRP A 14 -0.05 11.68 15.19
N LEU A 15 0.90 10.79 14.88
CA LEU A 15 2.24 11.14 14.40
C LEU A 15 2.27 11.64 12.94
N THR A 16 1.15 11.53 12.23
CA THR A 16 1.01 11.90 10.82
C THR A 16 0.01 13.03 10.59
N THR A 17 -0.51 13.65 11.66
CA THR A 17 -1.44 14.78 11.54
C THR A 17 -0.67 16.05 11.18
N SER A 18 -0.20 16.10 9.93
CA SER A 18 0.06 17.36 9.25
C SER A 18 -1.26 18.09 9.11
N ARG A 19 -1.28 19.40 9.29
CA ARG A 19 -2.43 20.22 8.90
C ARG A 19 -2.73 19.95 7.42
N ASP A 20 -4.01 19.77 7.14
CA ASP A 20 -4.47 19.59 5.77
C ASP A 20 -4.17 20.85 4.94
N PRO A 21 -3.80 20.70 3.66
CA PRO A 21 -3.64 21.83 2.77
C PRO A 21 -4.94 22.64 2.64
N VAL A 22 -4.82 23.96 2.50
CA VAL A 22 -5.96 24.84 2.25
C VAL A 22 -6.64 24.46 0.93
N GLY A 23 -7.95 24.22 0.98
CA GLY A 23 -8.76 23.82 -0.18
C GLY A 23 -8.82 22.30 -0.42
N TYR A 24 -8.13 21.49 0.39
CA TYR A 24 -8.27 20.04 0.33
C TYR A 24 -9.64 19.59 0.86
N GLN A 25 -10.31 18.75 0.08
CA GLN A 25 -11.63 18.20 0.40
C GLN A 25 -11.55 16.67 0.47
N PRO A 26 -11.52 16.10 1.70
CA PRO A 26 -11.40 14.67 1.90
C PRO A 26 -12.44 13.86 1.11
N GLY A 27 -11.97 12.82 0.45
CA GLY A 27 -12.76 11.79 -0.19
C GLY A 27 -13.15 12.06 -1.64
N GLN A 28 -12.83 13.23 -2.19
CA GLN A 28 -13.12 13.51 -3.60
C GLN A 28 -12.30 12.64 -4.54
N MET A 29 -10.99 12.51 -4.28
CA MET A 29 -10.12 11.64 -5.07
C MET A 29 -10.59 10.19 -4.97
N LEU A 30 -10.96 9.72 -3.77
CA LEU A 30 -11.48 8.36 -3.59
C LEU A 30 -12.77 8.05 -4.38
N LYS A 31 -13.58 9.05 -4.78
CA LYS A 31 -14.72 8.82 -5.71
C LYS A 31 -14.20 8.46 -7.12
N LEU A 32 -13.11 9.09 -7.54
CA LEU A 32 -12.45 8.81 -8.81
C LEU A 32 -11.77 7.43 -8.76
N VAL A 33 -11.12 7.09 -7.64
CA VAL A 33 -10.56 5.75 -7.42
C VAL A 33 -11.65 4.68 -7.48
N ALA A 34 -12.78 4.86 -6.79
CA ALA A 34 -13.90 3.92 -6.85
C ALA A 34 -14.42 3.72 -8.29
N ARG A 35 -14.44 4.78 -9.11
CA ARG A 35 -14.78 4.68 -10.54
C ARG A 35 -13.74 3.88 -11.31
N ASP A 36 -12.46 4.09 -11.04
CA ASP A 36 -11.36 3.38 -11.69
C ASP A 36 -11.32 1.89 -11.31
N PHE A 37 -11.91 1.50 -10.18
CA PHE A 37 -12.00 0.10 -9.72
C PHE A 37 -13.28 -0.65 -10.14
N ARG A 38 -14.21 -0.03 -10.88
CA ARG A 38 -15.37 -0.76 -11.42
C ARG A 38 -14.93 -1.96 -12.29
N PRO A 39 -15.60 -3.13 -12.19
CA PRO A 39 -16.89 -3.35 -11.52
C PRO A 39 -16.80 -3.80 -10.04
N TYR A 40 -15.63 -3.76 -9.40
CA TYR A 40 -15.49 -4.25 -8.03
C TYR A 40 -16.34 -3.43 -7.04
N PRO A 41 -17.06 -4.07 -6.10
CA PRO A 41 -17.78 -3.38 -5.04
C PRO A 41 -16.83 -2.49 -4.23
N CYS A 42 -17.22 -1.23 -4.07
CA CYS A 42 -16.45 -0.23 -3.34
C CYS A 42 -17.33 0.36 -2.22
N GLU A 43 -16.86 0.27 -0.97
CA GLU A 43 -17.55 0.79 0.21
C GLU A 43 -16.74 1.91 0.85
N ARG A 44 -17.38 3.02 1.21
CA ARG A 44 -16.71 4.13 1.89
C ARG A 44 -16.68 3.87 3.40
N LEU A 45 -15.51 3.54 3.95
CA LEU A 45 -15.34 3.28 5.39
C LEU A 45 -15.20 4.56 6.22
N SER A 46 -14.59 5.60 5.66
CA SER A 46 -14.44 6.92 6.29
C SER A 46 -14.21 7.99 5.21
N PRO A 47 -14.21 9.30 5.54
CA PRO A 47 -13.94 10.34 4.54
C PRO A 47 -12.66 10.10 3.71
N ARG A 48 -11.64 9.48 4.31
CA ARG A 48 -10.34 9.21 3.66
C ARG A 48 -10.05 7.74 3.41
N CYS A 49 -11.02 6.85 3.58
CA CYS A 49 -10.83 5.42 3.43
C CYS A 49 -11.93 4.79 2.58
N LEU A 50 -11.53 4.02 1.57
CA LEU A 50 -12.39 3.23 0.70
C LEU A 50 -11.98 1.76 0.82
N SER A 51 -12.94 0.86 1.05
CA SER A 51 -12.75 -0.58 0.93
C SER A 51 -13.15 -1.05 -0.46
N ILE A 52 -12.37 -1.94 -1.04
CA ILE A 52 -12.64 -2.56 -2.34
C ILE A 52 -12.66 -4.07 -2.15
N SER A 53 -13.81 -4.69 -2.40
CA SER A 53 -13.97 -6.14 -2.29
C SER A 53 -13.62 -6.79 -3.63
N LEU A 54 -12.67 -7.71 -3.60
CA LEU A 54 -12.23 -8.45 -4.77
C LEU A 54 -12.75 -9.90 -4.72
N PRO A 55 -12.75 -10.62 -5.86
CA PRO A 55 -13.00 -12.05 -5.86
C PRO A 55 -12.05 -12.79 -4.90
N GLN A 56 -12.45 -13.99 -4.47
CA GLN A 56 -11.64 -14.86 -3.59
C GLN A 56 -11.44 -14.31 -2.16
N GLY A 57 -12.17 -13.25 -1.77
CA GLY A 57 -12.21 -12.74 -0.40
C GLY A 57 -11.14 -11.68 -0.06
N MET A 58 -10.25 -11.36 -1.00
CA MET A 58 -9.26 -10.29 -0.81
C MET A 58 -9.97 -8.94 -0.70
N THR A 59 -9.62 -8.17 0.33
CA THR A 59 -10.13 -6.80 0.52
C THR A 59 -8.97 -5.82 0.48
N VAL A 60 -9.08 -4.80 -0.38
CA VAL A 60 -8.10 -3.72 -0.50
C VAL A 60 -8.65 -2.46 0.14
N GLU A 61 -7.99 -1.97 1.17
CA GLU A 61 -8.27 -0.66 1.75
C GLU A 61 -7.45 0.41 1.01
N VAL A 62 -8.09 1.48 0.58
CA VAL A 62 -7.44 2.64 -0.06
C VAL A 62 -7.59 3.84 0.84
N HIS A 63 -6.46 4.36 1.31
CA HIS A 63 -6.41 5.61 2.05
C HIS A 63 -5.91 6.73 1.16
N GLU A 64 -6.51 7.91 1.27
CA GLU A 64 -5.98 9.11 0.65
C GLU A 64 -5.14 9.93 1.62
N LYS A 65 -4.02 10.46 1.14
CA LYS A 65 -3.10 11.31 1.90
C LYS A 65 -2.79 12.59 1.12
N ALA A 66 -3.21 13.72 1.66
CA ALA A 66 -2.85 15.03 1.15
C ALA A 66 -1.49 15.48 1.67
N THR A 67 -0.61 15.93 0.77
CA THR A 67 0.72 16.45 1.08
C THR A 67 0.87 17.83 0.45
N ALA A 68 1.15 18.85 1.29
CA ALA A 68 1.36 20.21 0.83
C ALA A 68 2.65 20.33 0.00
N LEU A 69 2.59 21.14 -1.04
CA LEU A 69 3.70 21.52 -1.93
C LEU A 69 3.74 23.05 -2.05
N PHE A 70 4.76 23.60 -2.71
CA PHE A 70 4.80 25.05 -2.96
C PHE A 70 3.65 25.47 -3.89
N ARG A 71 2.71 26.27 -3.37
CA ARG A 71 1.49 26.77 -4.05
C ARG A 71 0.55 25.69 -4.62
N SER A 72 0.68 24.46 -4.13
CA SER A 72 -0.10 23.31 -4.58
C SER A 72 -0.18 22.26 -3.47
N PHE A 73 -0.96 21.22 -3.67
CA PHE A 73 -0.85 19.99 -2.89
C PHE A 73 -1.14 18.79 -3.77
N VAL A 74 -0.62 17.63 -3.36
CA VAL A 74 -0.91 16.35 -3.99
C VAL A 74 -1.69 15.48 -3.03
N VAL A 75 -2.72 14.81 -3.54
CA VAL A 75 -3.44 13.74 -2.82
C VAL A 75 -3.00 12.42 -3.45
N CYS A 76 -2.39 11.54 -2.66
CA CYS A 76 -1.96 10.22 -3.09
C CYS A 76 -2.90 9.13 -2.53
N SER A 77 -3.13 8.07 -3.31
CA SER A 77 -3.74 6.84 -2.83
C SER A 77 -2.70 5.87 -2.29
N HIS A 78 -2.95 5.35 -1.09
CA HIS A 78 -2.20 4.27 -0.45
C HIS A 78 -3.10 3.04 -0.38
N PHE A 79 -2.72 1.99 -1.08
CA PHE A 79 -3.46 0.74 -1.13
C PHE A 79 -2.90 -0.23 -0.09
N TYR A 80 -3.78 -0.87 0.69
CA TYR A 80 -3.41 -1.79 1.74
C TYR A 80 -4.14 -3.11 1.62
N ILE A 81 -3.40 -4.16 1.93
CA ILE A 81 -3.93 -5.49 2.27
C ILE A 81 -3.27 -5.91 3.59
N GLN A 82 -3.96 -6.76 4.34
CA GLN A 82 -3.51 -7.19 5.66
C GLN A 82 -3.98 -8.61 5.95
N GLY A 83 -3.29 -9.28 6.85
CA GLY A 83 -3.66 -10.63 7.29
C GLY A 83 -2.92 -11.05 8.55
N VAL A 84 -3.08 -12.32 8.90
CA VAL A 84 -2.37 -12.95 10.03
C VAL A 84 -1.08 -13.60 9.55
N THR A 85 -0.11 -13.74 10.44
CA THR A 85 1.17 -14.41 10.16
C THR A 85 1.72 -15.10 11.41
N GLY A 86 2.51 -16.16 11.22
CA GLY A 86 3.20 -16.88 12.28
C GLY A 86 4.54 -16.27 12.70
N LEU A 87 4.97 -15.17 12.05
CA LEU A 87 6.19 -14.43 12.40
C LEU A 87 6.08 -13.86 13.83
N GLN A 88 7.12 -14.06 14.64
CA GLN A 88 7.11 -13.73 16.07
C GLN A 88 7.68 -12.33 16.34
N HIS A 89 8.66 -11.91 15.54
CA HIS A 89 9.35 -10.65 15.71
C HIS A 89 8.83 -9.58 14.75
N PRO A 90 8.85 -8.30 15.14
CA PRO A 90 8.48 -7.21 14.24
C PRO A 90 9.38 -7.18 13.00
N VAL A 91 8.77 -7.08 11.82
CA VAL A 91 9.46 -6.91 10.55
C VAL A 91 9.03 -5.60 9.90
N ARG A 92 9.98 -4.84 9.37
CA ARG A 92 9.69 -3.64 8.57
C ARG A 92 10.56 -3.66 7.33
N MET A 93 9.95 -3.95 6.20
CA MET A 93 10.59 -4.01 4.89
C MET A 93 10.12 -2.85 4.04
N LYS A 94 11.07 -2.15 3.44
CA LYS A 94 10.81 -1.12 2.43
C LYS A 94 11.40 -1.58 1.11
N VAL A 95 10.63 -1.49 0.05
CA VAL A 95 11.13 -1.70 -1.31
C VAL A 95 11.69 -0.39 -1.84
N ARG A 96 12.87 -0.48 -2.45
CA ARG A 96 13.43 0.58 -3.28
C ARG A 96 13.60 0.04 -4.69
N ASN A 97 13.11 0.79 -5.66
CA ASN A 97 13.53 0.61 -7.04
C ASN A 97 14.99 1.13 -7.14
N GLY A 98 15.91 0.24 -7.52
CA GLY A 98 17.34 0.54 -7.57
C GLY A 98 17.77 1.39 -8.77
N ASN A 99 16.84 1.78 -9.65
CA ASN A 99 17.07 2.44 -10.93
C ASN A 99 17.55 3.91 -10.84
N VAL A 100 18.46 4.23 -9.93
CA VAL A 100 19.07 5.56 -9.87
C VAL A 100 20.05 5.80 -11.03
N LEU A 101 20.57 4.73 -11.67
CA LEU A 101 21.59 4.80 -12.74
C LEU A 101 21.45 3.70 -13.82
N GLY A 102 20.24 3.16 -14.04
CA GLY A 102 20.00 2.15 -15.09
C GLY A 102 20.55 0.74 -14.84
N GLN A 103 21.09 0.45 -13.65
CA GLN A 103 21.66 -0.87 -13.29
C GLN A 103 21.01 -1.52 -12.04
N GLY A 104 19.77 -1.15 -11.67
CA GLY A 104 19.24 -1.55 -10.36
C GLY A 104 17.79 -2.02 -10.36
N GLY A 105 17.59 -3.33 -10.28
CA GLY A 105 16.28 -3.94 -10.04
C GLY A 105 15.68 -3.67 -8.65
N ILE A 106 14.52 -4.27 -8.41
CA ILE A 106 13.77 -4.18 -7.16
C ILE A 106 14.59 -4.76 -6.00
N ARG A 107 14.74 -3.98 -4.92
CA ARG A 107 15.45 -4.41 -3.71
C ARG A 107 14.64 -4.16 -2.45
N PHE A 108 14.43 -5.22 -1.67
CA PHE A 108 13.86 -5.13 -0.34
C PHE A 108 14.95 -4.78 0.68
N ARG A 109 14.64 -3.86 1.60
CA ARG A 109 15.50 -3.51 2.73
C ARG A 109 14.73 -3.63 4.03
N CYS A 110 15.26 -4.43 4.95
CA CYS A 110 14.74 -4.54 6.31
C CYS A 110 15.35 -3.45 7.20
N LYS A 111 14.53 -2.79 8.02
CA LYS A 111 15.03 -1.81 9.01
C LYS A 111 15.73 -2.52 10.19
N ALA A 112 15.18 -3.64 10.64
CA ALA A 112 15.76 -4.50 11.67
C ALA A 112 16.35 -5.76 11.03
N LYS A 113 17.48 -6.24 11.56
CA LYS A 113 18.11 -7.50 11.15
C LYS A 113 17.85 -8.58 12.21
N ASN A 114 16.60 -8.98 12.37
CA ASN A 114 16.23 -10.16 13.18
C ASN A 114 15.99 -11.37 12.27
N ASP A 115 15.92 -12.56 12.86
CA ASP A 115 15.77 -13.82 12.13
C ASP A 115 14.54 -13.81 11.22
N ASP A 116 13.39 -13.35 11.71
CA ASP A 116 12.15 -13.28 10.93
C ASP A 116 12.25 -12.32 9.74
N SER A 117 12.99 -11.22 9.87
CA SER A 117 13.27 -10.30 8.76
C SER A 117 14.18 -10.92 7.71
N GLN A 118 15.17 -11.72 8.13
CA GLN A 118 16.08 -12.41 7.20
C GLN A 118 15.36 -13.57 6.50
N ARG A 119 14.55 -14.34 7.24
CA ARG A 119 13.75 -15.43 6.69
C ARG A 119 12.70 -14.93 5.72
N LEU A 120 11.95 -13.88 6.05
CA LEU A 120 10.98 -13.30 5.12
C LEU A 120 11.65 -12.79 3.83
N LEU A 121 12.87 -12.22 3.95
CA LEU A 121 13.65 -11.85 2.78
C LEU A 121 14.10 -13.07 1.96
N ALA A 122 14.53 -14.16 2.61
CA ALA A 122 14.89 -15.40 1.94
C ALA A 122 13.69 -16.02 1.22
N VAL A 123 12.53 -16.10 1.89
CA VAL A 123 11.27 -16.55 1.31
C VAL A 123 10.92 -15.70 0.09
N LEU A 124 10.95 -14.37 0.19
CA LEU A 124 10.71 -13.47 -0.96
C LEU A 124 11.62 -13.79 -2.14
N ASN A 125 12.91 -14.04 -1.91
CA ASN A 125 13.87 -14.36 -2.97
C ASN A 125 13.56 -15.68 -3.70
N CYS A 126 12.76 -16.58 -3.11
CA CYS A 126 12.25 -17.78 -3.79
C CYS A 126 11.12 -17.48 -4.80
N TYR A 127 10.60 -16.25 -4.83
CA TYR A 127 9.49 -15.83 -5.71
C TYR A 127 9.94 -14.71 -6.66
N PRO A 128 10.82 -14.97 -7.65
CA PRO A 128 11.31 -13.96 -8.58
C PRO A 128 10.20 -13.24 -9.36
N GLN A 129 9.05 -13.90 -9.57
CA GLN A 129 7.88 -13.29 -10.22
C GLN A 129 7.35 -12.05 -9.47
N ILE A 130 7.52 -11.97 -8.14
CA ILE A 130 7.15 -10.78 -7.37
C ILE A 130 8.06 -9.61 -7.76
N PHE A 131 9.36 -9.86 -7.92
CA PHE A 131 10.31 -8.84 -8.33
C PHE A 131 10.02 -8.33 -9.74
N THR A 132 9.77 -9.24 -10.69
CA THR A 132 9.39 -8.87 -12.07
C THR A 132 8.09 -8.07 -12.08
N ALA A 133 7.07 -8.48 -11.33
CA ALA A 133 5.81 -7.74 -11.24
C ALA A 133 6.01 -6.34 -10.64
N LEU A 134 6.87 -6.21 -9.62
CA LEU A 134 7.22 -4.93 -9.03
C LEU A 134 8.04 -4.03 -9.96
N GLU A 135 8.88 -4.58 -10.84
CA GLU A 135 9.61 -3.81 -11.86
C GLU A 135 8.67 -3.15 -12.87
N GLN A 136 7.55 -3.81 -13.19
CA GLN A 136 6.50 -3.27 -14.07
C GLN A 136 5.52 -2.35 -13.34
N LEU A 137 5.45 -2.42 -12.01
CA LEU A 137 4.53 -1.61 -11.21
C LEU A 137 5.06 -0.19 -11.00
N HIS A 138 4.24 0.81 -11.34
CA HIS A 138 4.55 2.20 -11.09
C HIS A 138 4.14 2.63 -9.68
N PHE A 139 5.00 2.38 -8.70
CA PHE A 139 4.80 2.80 -7.30
C PHE A 139 5.85 3.80 -6.81
N ARG A 140 5.45 4.71 -5.91
CA ARG A 140 6.33 5.63 -5.18
C ARG A 140 6.97 4.93 -3.99
N GLN A 141 6.17 4.18 -3.25
CA GLN A 141 6.62 3.46 -2.06
C GLN A 141 5.88 2.12 -1.95
N LEU A 142 6.60 1.10 -1.48
CA LEU A 142 6.00 -0.13 -1.01
C LEU A 142 6.64 -0.48 0.33
N ASN A 143 5.78 -0.72 1.31
CA ASN A 143 6.18 -1.09 2.66
C ASN A 143 5.44 -2.37 3.07
N LEU A 144 6.16 -3.30 3.70
CA LEU A 144 5.60 -4.49 4.32
C LEU A 144 5.97 -4.45 5.79
N TRP A 145 4.96 -4.50 6.66
CA TRP A 145 5.13 -4.53 8.09
C TRP A 145 4.56 -5.81 8.66
N VAL A 146 5.22 -6.30 9.70
CA VAL A 146 4.74 -7.37 10.55
C VAL A 146 4.88 -6.90 11.98
N GLU A 147 3.79 -6.98 12.73
CA GLU A 147 3.73 -6.58 14.13
C GLU A 147 2.56 -7.33 14.79
N GLN A 148 2.82 -7.92 15.97
CA GLN A 148 1.79 -8.62 16.78
C GLN A 148 1.01 -9.70 16.01
N GLY A 149 1.73 -10.59 15.31
CA GLY A 149 1.11 -11.71 14.56
C GLY A 149 0.28 -11.28 13.35
N ARG A 150 0.36 -10.01 12.95
CA ARG A 150 -0.33 -9.44 11.79
C ARG A 150 0.67 -8.87 10.81
N TRP A 151 0.34 -8.95 9.54
CA TRP A 151 1.09 -8.30 8.47
C TRP A 151 0.22 -7.29 7.76
N ARG A 152 0.86 -6.27 7.19
CA ARG A 152 0.23 -5.26 6.34
C ARG A 152 1.17 -4.90 5.20
N LEU A 153 0.67 -4.91 3.98
CA LEU A 153 1.33 -4.35 2.81
C LEU A 153 0.73 -2.98 2.53
N GLU A 154 1.58 -2.02 2.17
CA GLU A 154 1.20 -0.74 1.59
C GLU A 154 1.85 -0.58 0.23
N ILE A 155 1.07 -0.12 -0.74
CA ILE A 155 1.57 0.36 -2.02
C ILE A 155 1.04 1.78 -2.25
N GLU A 156 1.94 2.76 -2.32
CA GLU A 156 1.63 4.10 -2.82
C GLU A 156 1.85 4.11 -4.33
N HIS A 157 0.75 4.04 -5.10
CA HIS A 157 0.81 4.01 -6.56
C HIS A 157 1.01 5.42 -7.15
N PHE A 158 1.69 5.56 -8.29
CA PHE A 158 1.85 6.86 -8.95
C PHE A 158 0.53 7.39 -9.51
N ALA A 159 -0.23 6.54 -10.21
CA ALA A 159 -1.62 6.82 -10.58
C ALA A 159 -2.57 6.75 -9.38
N ALA A 160 -3.86 7.03 -9.59
CA ALA A 160 -4.82 7.26 -8.51
C ALA A 160 -4.37 8.38 -7.54
N SER A 161 -3.67 9.37 -8.09
CA SER A 161 -3.28 10.59 -7.37
C SER A 161 -3.84 11.84 -8.05
N GLU A 162 -4.04 12.89 -7.28
CA GLU A 162 -4.56 14.16 -7.76
C GLU A 162 -3.59 15.29 -7.39
N VAL A 163 -3.19 16.10 -8.35
CA VAL A 163 -2.43 17.34 -8.10
C VAL A 163 -3.40 18.51 -8.15
N ILE A 164 -3.38 19.33 -7.12
CA ILE A 164 -4.20 20.52 -6.99
C ILE A 164 -3.28 21.74 -6.94
N SER A 165 -3.35 22.57 -7.96
CA SER A 165 -2.63 23.84 -8.05
C SER A 165 -3.53 24.98 -7.56
N GLN A 166 -2.98 25.92 -6.81
CA GLN A 166 -3.71 27.12 -6.38
C GLN A 166 -3.58 28.27 -7.38
N VAL A 167 -2.51 28.30 -8.20
CA VAL A 167 -2.28 29.33 -9.23
C VAL A 167 -1.58 28.74 -10.47
N PRO A 168 -2.25 28.63 -11.63
CA PRO A 168 -3.70 28.75 -11.79
C PRO A 168 -4.44 27.68 -10.98
N VAL A 169 -5.71 27.91 -10.64
CA VAL A 169 -6.52 26.92 -9.94
C VAL A 169 -6.80 25.76 -10.90
N GLU A 170 -6.17 24.62 -10.65
CA GLU A 170 -6.33 23.43 -11.49
C GLU A 170 -6.35 22.18 -10.60
N ARG A 171 -7.12 21.18 -11.05
CA ARG A 171 -7.13 19.85 -10.45
C ARG A 171 -6.88 18.82 -11.53
N ARG A 172 -5.79 18.08 -11.39
CA ARG A 172 -5.37 17.07 -12.36
C ARG A 172 -5.31 15.71 -11.69
N TYR A 173 -6.29 14.87 -12.01
CA TYR A 173 -6.31 13.49 -11.57
C TYR A 173 -5.53 12.60 -12.54
N GLN A 174 -4.54 11.88 -12.03
CA GLN A 174 -3.83 10.83 -12.74
C GLN A 174 -4.64 9.53 -12.63
N LYS A 175 -5.41 9.22 -13.67
CA LYS A 175 -6.28 8.03 -13.72
C LYS A 175 -5.47 6.74 -13.56
N LEU A 176 -6.02 5.80 -12.80
CA LEU A 176 -5.52 4.42 -12.76
C LEU A 176 -6.15 3.65 -13.93
N HIS A 177 -5.36 3.39 -14.97
CA HIS A 177 -5.83 2.65 -16.14
C HIS A 177 -6.03 1.16 -15.82
N HIS A 178 -6.79 0.47 -16.68
CA HIS A 178 -7.12 -0.95 -16.50
C HIS A 178 -5.87 -1.81 -16.26
N ASP A 179 -4.84 -1.66 -17.09
CA ASP A 179 -3.64 -2.48 -17.02
C ASP A 179 -2.84 -2.19 -15.73
N GLN A 180 -2.70 -0.92 -15.36
CA GLN A 180 -2.06 -0.52 -14.11
C GLN A 180 -2.81 -1.05 -12.88
N ARG A 181 -4.15 -1.00 -12.92
CA ARG A 181 -5.00 -1.58 -11.88
C ARG A 181 -4.78 -3.09 -11.78
N GLN A 182 -4.72 -3.81 -12.89
CA GLN A 182 -4.48 -5.25 -12.86
C GLN A 182 -3.08 -5.58 -12.35
N GLN A 183 -2.05 -4.84 -12.76
CA GLN A 183 -0.69 -5.01 -12.23
C GLN A 183 -0.65 -4.79 -10.71
N LEU A 184 -1.29 -3.74 -10.22
CA LEU A 184 -1.41 -3.47 -8.78
C LEU A 184 -2.09 -4.62 -8.04
N LEU A 185 -3.24 -5.08 -8.54
CA LEU A 185 -4.00 -6.17 -7.92
C LEU A 185 -3.23 -7.49 -7.95
N ASN A 186 -2.53 -7.80 -9.05
CA ASN A 186 -1.71 -8.99 -9.16
C ASN A 186 -0.57 -8.99 -8.15
N VAL A 187 0.14 -7.87 -8.00
CA VAL A 187 1.20 -7.73 -6.97
C VAL A 187 0.60 -7.94 -5.58
N MET A 188 -0.53 -7.31 -5.28
CA MET A 188 -1.21 -7.46 -3.99
C MET A 188 -1.59 -8.92 -3.70
N GLN A 189 -2.17 -9.61 -4.68
CA GLN A 189 -2.53 -11.02 -4.56
C GLN A 189 -1.30 -11.92 -4.35
N MET A 190 -0.18 -11.65 -5.05
CA MET A 190 1.05 -12.40 -4.84
C MET A 190 1.58 -12.25 -3.41
N PHE A 191 1.51 -11.05 -2.83
CA PHE A 191 1.90 -10.84 -1.43
C PHE A 191 0.92 -11.50 -0.44
N GLU A 192 -0.38 -11.47 -0.71
CA GLU A 192 -1.37 -12.18 0.09
C GLU A 192 -1.08 -13.70 0.12
N GLN A 193 -0.83 -14.29 -1.05
CA GLN A 193 -0.48 -15.71 -1.18
C GLN A 193 0.83 -16.04 -0.48
N LEU A 194 1.87 -15.21 -0.68
CA LEU A 194 3.16 -15.36 -0.01
C LEU A 194 3.00 -15.36 1.51
N MET A 195 2.30 -14.37 2.06
CA MET A 195 2.14 -14.21 3.49
C MET A 195 1.21 -15.27 4.09
N THR A 196 0.26 -15.78 3.32
CA THR A 196 -0.57 -16.94 3.69
C THR A 196 0.30 -18.18 3.85
N ARG A 197 1.26 -18.42 2.94
CA ARG A 197 2.23 -19.53 3.09
C ARG A 197 3.11 -19.36 4.32
N VAL A 198 3.65 -18.16 4.53
CA VAL A 198 4.43 -17.83 5.75
C VAL A 198 3.61 -18.06 7.03
N ALA A 199 2.29 -17.91 6.98
CA ALA A 199 1.41 -18.18 8.11
C ALA A 199 1.17 -19.69 8.34
N ILE A 200 0.98 -20.47 7.27
CA ILE A 200 0.64 -21.91 7.33
C ILE A 200 1.87 -22.77 7.63
N GLU A 201 2.95 -22.56 6.88
CA GLU A 201 4.14 -23.42 6.94
C GLU A 201 5.01 -23.10 8.17
N GLY A 202 4.64 -22.07 8.93
CA GLY A 202 5.58 -21.37 9.80
C GLY A 202 6.75 -20.85 8.97
N VAL A 203 7.69 -20.19 9.63
CA VAL A 203 8.90 -19.72 8.95
C VAL A 203 9.93 -20.86 8.88
N ALA A 204 9.52 -22.02 8.36
CA ALA A 204 10.41 -23.15 8.18
C ALA A 204 11.37 -22.83 7.02
N ALA A 205 12.65 -22.72 7.38
CA ALA A 205 13.77 -22.57 6.45
C ALA A 205 14.00 -23.85 5.64
#